data_AF-A0A7V0SFQ4-F1
#
_entry.id   AF-A0A7V0SFQ4-F1
#
_cell.length_a   1.000
_cell.length_b   1.000
_cell.length_c   1.000
_cell.angle_alpha   90.00
_cell.angle_beta   90.00
_cell.angle_gamma   90.00
#
_symmetry.space_group_name_H-M   'P 1'
#
loop_
_entity.id
_entity.type
_entity.pdbx_description
1 polymer ?
#
loop_
_entity_poly.entity_id
_entity_poly.type
_entity_poly.pdbx_seq_one_letter_code
_entity_poly.pdbx_strand_id
1 'polypeptide(L)'
;RFMNRPSLDDYMKADRIIPVRDARGERSMVAEYIFTGMRLFEGISAESFENTLGLAFPADIAGRLKALSDSGLVRVFDENNFRAGFTLEGMMVMDTLLGEILEGYI
;
A
#
# COMPACT_ATOMS: atom_id res chain seq x y z
N ARG A 1 7.63 7.44 -9.75
CA ARG A 1 8.81 6.59 -10.01
C ARG A 1 9.28 6.78 -11.45
N PHE A 2 10.51 6.37 -11.76
CA PHE A 2 11.05 6.29 -13.11
C PHE A 2 11.48 4.86 -13.36
N MET A 3 11.17 4.30 -14.53
CA MET A 3 11.53 2.93 -14.87
C MET A 3 12.11 2.83 -16.28
N ASN A 4 13.03 1.89 -16.44
CA ASN A 4 13.49 1.49 -17.77
C ASN A 4 12.48 0.50 -18.31
N ARG A 5 11.62 1.00 -19.20
CA ARG A 5 10.65 0.20 -19.95
C ARG A 5 11.20 -0.53 -21.20
N PRO A 6 12.37 -0.19 -21.79
CA PRO A 6 12.87 -0.92 -22.95
C PRO A 6 13.11 -2.40 -22.68
N SER A 7 13.02 -3.23 -23.72
CA SER A 7 13.46 -4.63 -23.64
C SER A 7 14.97 -4.71 -23.37
N LEU A 8 15.47 -5.89 -22.98
CA LEU A 8 16.90 -6.09 -22.81
C LEU A 8 17.69 -5.77 -24.10
N ASP A 9 17.16 -6.18 -25.25
CA ASP A 9 17.79 -5.91 -26.54
C ASP A 9 17.85 -4.42 -26.86
N ASP A 10 16.78 -3.68 -26.58
CA ASP A 10 16.74 -2.22 -26.75
C ASP A 10 17.70 -1.52 -25.78
N TYR A 11 17.80 -2.03 -24.55
CA TYR A 11 18.71 -1.53 -23.53
C TYR A 11 20.17 -1.66 -23.96
N MET A 12 20.55 -2.80 -24.53
CA MET A 12 21.92 -3.08 -24.97
C MET A 12 22.33 -2.27 -26.21
N LYS A 13 21.36 -1.82 -27.02
CA LYS A 13 21.59 -1.07 -28.26
C LYS A 13 21.46 0.46 -28.08
N ALA A 14 20.98 0.93 -26.93
CA ALA A 14 20.74 2.34 -26.71
C ALA A 14 22.05 3.09 -26.34
N ASP A 15 22.37 4.15 -27.08
CA ASP A 15 23.45 5.10 -26.70
C ASP A 15 23.16 5.78 -25.35
N ARG A 16 21.88 5.94 -25.01
CA ARG A 16 21.43 6.46 -23.72
C ARG A 16 20.05 5.94 -23.38
N ILE A 17 19.88 5.43 -22.16
CA ILE A 17 18.59 4.99 -21.67
C ILE A 17 17.84 6.20 -21.09
N ILE A 18 16.66 6.46 -21.66
CA ILE A 18 15.76 7.50 -21.14
C ILE A 18 14.73 6.80 -20.25
N PRO A 19 14.78 7.01 -18.93
CA PRO A 19 13.80 6.42 -18.05
C PRO A 19 12.41 7.01 -18.33
N VAL A 20 11.40 6.15 -18.34
CA VAL A 20 10.01 6.55 -18.52
C VAL A 20 9.41 6.85 -17.15
N ARG A 21 8.68 7.96 -17.03
CA ARG A 21 7.92 8.26 -15.82
C ARG A 21 6.82 7.23 -15.65
N ASP A 22 6.82 6.55 -14.50
CA ASP A 22 5.71 5.71 -14.07
C ASP A 22 4.61 6.64 -13.53
N ALA A 23 3.60 6.92 -14.38
CA ALA A 23 2.44 7.73 -14.04
C ALA A 23 1.35 6.81 -13.48
N ARG A 24 1.27 6.73 -12.14
CA ARG A 24 0.25 5.95 -11.44
C ARG A 24 -1.02 6.77 -11.31
N GLY A 25 -2.16 6.10 -11.49
CA GLY A 25 -3.46 6.64 -11.10
C GLY A 25 -3.60 6.67 -9.59
N GLU A 26 -4.55 7.46 -9.10
CA GLU A 26 -4.82 7.64 -7.66
C GLU A 26 -4.94 6.31 -6.90
N ARG A 27 -5.76 5.38 -7.40
CA ARG A 27 -5.93 4.05 -6.79
C ARG A 27 -4.63 3.26 -6.65
N SER A 28 -3.74 3.37 -7.63
CA SER A 28 -2.44 2.68 -7.61
C SER A 28 -1.49 3.29 -6.58
N MET A 29 -1.57 4.60 -6.35
CA MET A 29 -0.82 5.26 -5.27
C MET A 29 -1.35 4.85 -3.89
N VAL A 30 -2.68 4.79 -3.73
CA VAL A 30 -3.32 4.30 -2.50
C VAL A 30 -2.92 2.86 -2.22
N ALA A 31 -3.05 1.96 -3.21
CA ALA A 31 -2.63 0.57 -3.08
C ALA A 31 -1.17 0.46 -2.66
N GLU A 32 -0.26 1.16 -3.34
CA GLU A 32 1.16 1.11 -3.01
C GLU A 32 1.46 1.58 -1.59
N TYR A 33 0.82 2.65 -1.13
CA TYR A 33 0.99 3.14 0.24
C TYR A 33 0.57 2.09 1.26
N ILE A 34 -0.66 1.56 1.13
CA ILE A 34 -1.19 0.54 2.05
C ILE A 34 -0.34 -0.73 2.00
N PHE A 35 0.01 -1.20 0.80
CA PHE A 35 0.82 -2.39 0.57
C PHE A 35 2.20 -2.26 1.22
N THR A 36 2.81 -1.08 1.13
CA THR A 36 4.13 -0.82 1.73
C THR A 36 4.03 -0.64 3.25
N GLY A 37 3.12 0.21 3.70
CA GLY A 37 3.02 0.59 5.11
C GLY A 37 2.54 -0.55 6.01
N MET A 38 1.57 -1.36 5.56
CA MET A 38 1.07 -2.49 6.36
C MET A 38 2.09 -3.61 6.55
N ARG A 39 3.17 -3.66 5.74
CA ARG A 39 4.29 -4.59 5.94
C ARG A 39 5.29 -4.13 7.00
N LEU A 40 5.16 -2.90 7.48
CA LEU A 40 5.96 -2.38 8.58
C LEU A 40 5.30 -2.76 9.91
N PHE A 41 6.13 -3.01 10.93
CA PHE A 41 5.64 -3.42 12.25
C PHE A 41 4.68 -2.42 12.89
N GLU A 42 4.86 -1.13 12.63
CA GLU A 42 4.00 -0.05 13.14
C GLU A 42 2.75 0.21 12.28
N GLY A 43 2.68 -0.41 11.10
CA GLY A 43 1.58 -0.26 10.15
C GLY A 43 1.45 1.15 9.57
N ILE A 44 0.21 1.62 9.49
CA ILE A 44 -0.20 2.88 8.84
C ILE A 44 -1.05 3.74 9.78
N SER A 45 -1.10 5.04 9.49
CA SER A 45 -2.07 5.97 10.08
C SER A 45 -2.75 6.83 9.02
N ALA A 46 -3.99 7.26 9.30
CA ALA A 46 -4.72 8.18 8.44
C ALA A 46 -3.97 9.51 8.24
N GLU A 47 -3.42 10.08 9.32
CA GLU A 47 -2.62 11.31 9.26
C GLU A 47 -1.39 11.18 8.36
N SER A 48 -0.63 10.08 8.47
CA SER A 48 0.57 9.87 7.63
C SER A 48 0.19 9.67 6.16
N PHE A 49 -0.92 8.98 5.90
CA PHE A 49 -1.47 8.79 4.57
C PHE A 49 -1.86 10.13 3.93
N GLU A 50 -2.61 10.96 4.66
CA GLU A 50 -3.05 12.29 4.22
C GLU A 50 -1.86 13.20 3.94
N ASN A 51 -0.87 13.23 4.84
CA ASN A 51 0.36 14.01 4.65
C ASN A 51 1.18 13.54 3.44
N THR A 52 1.15 12.25 3.12
CA THR A 52 1.96 11.66 2.03
C THR A 52 1.29 11.82 0.67
N LEU A 53 -0.01 11.56 0.58
CA LEU A 53 -0.74 11.51 -0.69
C LEU A 53 -1.60 12.75 -0.94
N GLY A 54 -1.89 13.56 0.08
CA GLY A 54 -2.83 14.68 -0.01
C GLY A 54 -4.28 14.23 -0.21
N LEU A 55 -4.61 12.99 0.20
CA LEU A 55 -5.91 12.35 0.03
C LEU A 55 -6.44 11.91 1.39
N ALA A 56 -7.75 11.97 1.60
CA ALA A 56 -8.39 11.41 2.79
C ALA A 56 -8.21 9.88 2.84
N PHE A 57 -8.04 9.33 4.05
CA PHE A 57 -7.88 7.89 4.21
C PHE A 57 -9.16 7.13 3.75
N PRO A 58 -9.06 6.08 2.91
CA PRO A 58 -10.24 5.40 2.39
C PRO A 58 -11.04 4.67 3.48
N ALA A 59 -12.31 5.04 3.62
CA ALA A 59 -13.19 4.50 4.66
C ALA A 59 -13.47 3.00 4.49
N ASP A 60 -13.49 2.50 3.26
CA ASP A 60 -13.67 1.08 2.96
C ASP A 60 -12.45 0.25 3.41
N ILE A 61 -11.24 0.75 3.16
CA ILE A 61 -9.99 0.14 3.67
C ILE A 61 -9.99 0.13 5.20
N ALA A 62 -10.36 1.25 5.83
CA ALA A 62 -10.47 1.34 7.29
C ALA A 62 -11.47 0.31 7.84
N GLY A 63 -12.63 0.16 7.18
CA GLY A 63 -13.65 -0.84 7.54
C GLY A 63 -13.14 -2.28 7.43
N ARG A 64 -12.42 -2.63 6.35
CA ARG A 64 -11.83 -3.96 6.18
C ARG A 64 -10.78 -4.26 7.25
N LEU A 65 -9.90 -3.30 7.56
CA LEU A 65 -8.90 -3.43 8.61
C LEU A 65 -9.55 -3.58 10.00
N LYS A 66 -10.65 -2.87 10.27
CA LYS A 66 -11.41 -3.01 11.51
C LYS A 66 -12.02 -4.41 11.64
N ALA A 67 -12.61 -4.95 10.57
CA ALA A 67 -13.15 -6.31 10.56
C ALA A 67 -12.08 -7.37 10.82
N LEU A 68 -10.87 -7.20 10.28
CA LEU A 68 -9.72 -8.08 10.56
C LEU A 68 -9.17 -7.92 11.99
N SER A 69 -9.49 -6.81 12.65
CA SER A 69 -9.14 -6.61 14.06
C SER A 69 -10.03 -7.46 14.97
N ASP A 70 -11.31 -7.60 14.63
CA ASP A 70 -12.24 -8.48 15.36
C ASP A 70 -11.79 -9.96 15.34
N SER A 71 -11.03 -10.37 14.30
CA SER A 71 -10.42 -11.71 14.20
C SER A 71 -8.98 -11.80 14.74
N GLY A 72 -8.44 -10.73 15.34
CA GLY A 72 -7.09 -10.71 15.92
C GLY A 72 -5.92 -10.67 14.92
N LEU A 73 -6.19 -10.38 13.64
CA LEU A 73 -5.15 -10.33 12.60
C LEU A 73 -4.60 -8.90 12.40
N VAL A 74 -5.38 -7.89 12.76
CA VAL A 74 -4.99 -6.48 12.75
C VAL A 74 -5.11 -5.91 14.16
N ARG A 75 -4.14 -5.10 14.55
CA ARG A 75 -4.22 -4.26 15.74
C ARG A 75 -4.58 -2.84 15.32
N VAL A 76 -5.67 -2.32 15.86
CA VAL A 76 -5.99 -0.89 15.79
C VAL A 76 -5.44 -0.22 17.05
N PHE A 77 -4.53 0.74 16.88
CA PHE A 77 -3.84 1.44 17.96
C PHE A 77 -4.60 2.68 18.43
N ASP A 78 -5.30 3.35 17.51
CA ASP A 78 -6.08 4.56 17.76
C ASP A 78 -7.25 4.60 16.79
N GLU A 79 -8.48 4.65 17.30
CA GLU A 79 -9.69 4.76 16.49
C GLU A 79 -9.98 6.18 16.02
N ASN A 80 -9.51 7.21 16.74
CA ASN A 80 -9.79 8.62 16.41
C ASN A 80 -8.93 9.11 15.26
N ASN A 81 -7.65 8.70 15.21
CA ASN A 81 -6.70 9.05 14.15
C ASN A 81 -6.35 7.84 13.25
N PHE A 82 -7.25 6.84 13.22
CA PHE A 82 -7.13 5.53 12.56
C PHE A 82 -5.69 5.08 12.32
N ARG A 83 -5.11 4.39 13.31
CA ARG A 83 -3.80 3.74 13.20
C ARG A 83 -3.96 2.24 13.28
N ALA A 84 -3.44 1.51 12.31
CA ALA A 84 -3.58 0.06 12.24
C ALA A 84 -2.31 -0.62 11.71
N GLY A 85 -2.03 -1.83 12.19
CA GLY A 85 -0.94 -2.68 11.72
C GLY A 85 -1.26 -4.14 11.95
N PHE A 86 -0.59 -5.05 11.24
CA PHE A 86 -0.82 -6.48 11.44
C PHE A 86 -0.30 -6.95 12.81
N THR A 87 -0.99 -7.93 13.39
CA THR A 87 -0.45 -8.71 14.52
C THR A 87 0.65 -9.66 14.01
N LEU A 88 1.30 -10.41 14.90
CA LEU A 88 2.29 -11.40 14.47
C LEU A 88 1.64 -12.46 13.58
N GLU A 89 0.44 -12.90 13.94
CA GLU A 89 -0.39 -13.84 13.19
C GLU A 89 -0.82 -13.24 11.86
N GLY A 90 -1.27 -11.98 11.84
CA GLY A 90 -1.59 -11.28 10.60
C GLY A 90 -0.39 -11.16 9.65
N MET A 91 0.80 -10.92 10.20
CA MET A 91 2.04 -10.87 9.42
C MET A 91 2.37 -12.20 8.73
N MET A 92 2.04 -13.34 9.35
CA MET A 92 2.29 -14.66 8.74
C MET A 92 1.47 -14.91 7.47
N VAL A 93 0.31 -14.26 7.35
CA VAL A 93 -0.61 -14.38 6.21
C VAL A 93 -0.81 -13.06 5.46
N MET A 94 0.14 -12.12 5.62
CA MET A 94 -0.02 -10.72 5.20
C MET A 94 -0.37 -10.55 3.72
N ASP A 95 0.19 -11.39 2.84
CA ASP A 95 -0.01 -11.25 1.40
C ASP A 95 -1.46 -11.55 1.00
N THR A 96 -2.07 -12.56 1.63
CA THR A 96 -3.49 -12.88 1.47
C THR A 96 -4.35 -11.73 1.99
N LEU A 97 -4.08 -11.25 3.20
CA LEU A 97 -4.83 -10.15 3.81
C LEU A 97 -4.73 -8.87 2.99
N LEU A 98 -3.55 -8.55 2.45
CA LEU A 98 -3.36 -7.40 1.59
C LEU A 98 -4.08 -7.53 0.27
N GLY A 99 -4.15 -8.74 -0.31
CA GLY A 99 -4.99 -9.03 -1.47
C GLY A 99 -6.45 -8.73 -1.20
N GLU A 100 -6.98 -9.19 -0.07
CA GLU A 100 -8.37 -8.96 0.35
C GLU A 100 -8.64 -7.48 0.68
N ILE A 101 -7.74 -6.82 1.41
CA ILE A 101 -7.87 -5.40 1.76
C ILE A 101 -7.89 -4.52 0.51
N LEU A 102 -7.03 -4.82 -0.48
CA LEU A 102 -6.83 -3.98 -1.67
C LEU A 102 -7.65 -4.42 -2.88
N GLU A 103 -8.55 -5.39 -2.73
CA GLU A 103 -9.46 -5.79 -3.80
C GLU A 103 -10.26 -4.57 -4.31
N GLY A 104 -10.05 -4.20 -5.58
CA GLY A 104 -10.63 -3.03 -6.24
C GLY A 104 -9.69 -1.83 -6.44
N TYR A 105 -8.49 -1.87 -5.83
CA TYR A 105 -7.42 -0.88 -5.99
C TYR A 105 -6.27 -1.35 -6.90
N ILE A 106 -6.16 -2.66 -7.12
CA ILE A 106 -5.13 -3.33 -7.92
C ILE A 106 -5.76 -3.87 -9.21
#